data_AF-A0A432FRB9-F1
#
_entry.id   AF-A0A432FRB9-F1
#
_cell.length_a   1.000
_cell.length_b   1.000
_cell.length_c   1.000
_cell.angle_alpha   90.00
_cell.angle_beta   90.00
_cell.angle_gamma   90.00
#
_symmetry.space_group_name_H-M   'P 1'
#
loop_
_entity.id
_entity.type
_entity.pdbx_description
1 polymer ?
#
loop_
_entity_poly.entity_id
_entity_poly.type
_entity_poly.pdbx_seq_one_letter_code
_entity_poly.pdbx_strand_id
1 'polypeptide(L)'
;MGIESNVSSLWTEDVLVDPDQRIKQEQLRLLARHLHVVLPGSLVIAFLLAWGFGYQSGTLPAIVWFGTLLVLAATRLLAVRYALREAEERNRYFLLKAILLGGALVSGTVWGLGGVLFFDPANAPGFALLVIVLGGVVAGSLGPHSYYFPVYAMFSVPTMLPLIGVVLLQGGDFYPLVGVAMALFLLLNLYYSRQYEAMSVKSIRLQFSNEKLLRELKESNRRLMHYSYTDSLTGIGNRRQFDTDFESSWQASLRSRERFWDIRVPKIDSIFDNSLVPRPSWSPGVPPQHRKLVAATHR
;
A
#
# COMPACT_ATOMS: atom_id res chain seq x y z
N MET A 1 -1.63 24.76 -29.47
CA MET A 1 -0.71 23.66 -29.84
C MET A 1 0.14 23.19 -28.65
N GLY A 2 -0.43 23.11 -27.43
CA GLY A 2 0.38 22.96 -26.19
C GLY A 2 -0.21 22.04 -25.13
N ILE A 3 -1.10 21.10 -25.50
CA ILE A 3 -1.71 20.15 -24.55
C ILE A 3 -1.21 18.71 -24.77
N GLU A 4 -0.64 18.39 -25.92
CA GLU A 4 -0.15 17.04 -26.22
C GLU A 4 1.22 16.70 -25.61
N SER A 5 2.03 17.70 -25.24
CA SER A 5 3.37 17.45 -24.71
C SER A 5 3.39 16.92 -23.27
N ASN A 6 2.35 17.18 -22.47
CA ASN A 6 2.31 16.78 -21.05
C ASN A 6 1.76 15.36 -20.82
N VAL A 7 1.18 14.74 -21.85
CA VAL A 7 0.70 13.35 -21.75
C VAL A 7 1.87 12.39 -21.99
N SER A 8 2.81 12.75 -22.86
CA SER A 8 3.97 11.92 -23.21
C SER A 8 4.95 11.63 -22.06
N SER A 9 5.11 12.55 -21.12
CA SER A 9 6.00 12.41 -19.96
C SER A 9 5.50 11.41 -18.91
N LEU A 10 4.17 11.19 -18.83
CA LEU A 10 3.55 10.21 -17.94
C LEU A 10 3.67 8.76 -18.44
N TRP A 11 3.91 8.56 -19.74
CA TRP A 11 4.15 7.23 -20.32
C TRP A 11 5.60 6.76 -20.20
N THR A 12 6.55 7.69 -20.04
CA THR A 12 7.98 7.34 -20.02
C THR A 12 8.49 6.85 -18.68
N GLU A 13 7.94 7.30 -17.55
CA GLU A 13 8.42 6.83 -16.23
C GLU A 13 7.88 5.44 -15.87
N ASP A 14 6.63 5.13 -16.22
CA ASP A 14 6.01 3.83 -15.91
C ASP A 14 6.57 2.67 -16.76
N VAL A 15 7.25 2.96 -17.88
CA VAL A 15 7.76 1.98 -18.86
C VAL A 15 9.24 1.60 -18.63
N LEU A 16 10.01 2.38 -17.87
CA LEU A 16 11.46 2.16 -17.73
C LEU A 16 11.90 1.34 -16.50
N VAL A 17 10.99 1.03 -15.57
CA VAL A 17 11.32 0.17 -14.41
C VAL A 17 10.83 -1.24 -14.68
N ASP A 18 11.76 -2.20 -14.70
CA ASP A 18 11.48 -3.63 -14.77
C ASP A 18 10.34 -3.99 -13.79
N PRO A 19 9.22 -4.60 -14.26
CA PRO A 19 8.09 -4.99 -13.41
C PRO A 19 8.52 -5.74 -12.14
N ASP A 20 9.58 -6.54 -12.22
CA ASP A 20 10.08 -7.30 -11.09
C ASP A 20 10.83 -6.42 -10.07
N GLN A 21 11.46 -5.34 -10.51
CA GLN A 21 12.08 -4.34 -9.62
C GLN A 21 11.03 -3.55 -8.85
N ARG A 22 9.92 -3.17 -9.50
CA ARG A 22 8.78 -2.51 -8.83
C ARG A 22 8.17 -3.40 -7.75
N ILE A 23 7.97 -4.69 -8.04
CA ILE A 23 7.45 -5.65 -7.06
C ILE A 23 8.39 -5.74 -5.86
N LYS A 24 9.71 -5.86 -6.08
CA LYS A 24 10.71 -5.91 -5.00
C LYS A 24 10.71 -4.65 -4.13
N GLN A 25 10.58 -3.48 -4.75
CA GLN A 25 10.45 -2.22 -4.00
C GLN A 25 9.21 -2.22 -3.11
N GLU A 26 8.07 -2.70 -3.62
CA GLU A 26 6.83 -2.76 -2.86
C GLU A 26 6.90 -3.80 -1.73
N GLN A 27 7.51 -4.97 -1.96
CA GLN A 27 7.79 -5.95 -0.90
C GLN A 27 8.56 -5.32 0.27
N LEU A 28 9.63 -4.57 0.00
CA LEU A 28 10.42 -3.90 1.03
C LEU A 28 9.65 -2.77 1.72
N ARG A 29 8.79 -2.04 1.01
CA ARG A 29 7.91 -1.01 1.59
C ARG A 29 6.87 -1.63 2.53
N LEU A 30 6.23 -2.73 2.14
CA LEU A 30 5.30 -3.46 2.99
C LEU A 30 6.00 -3.97 4.26
N LEU A 31 7.21 -4.53 4.09
CA LEU A 31 8.06 -4.96 5.19
C LEU A 31 8.36 -3.82 6.18
N ALA A 32 8.79 -2.68 5.64
CA ALA A 32 9.09 -1.48 6.42
C ALA A 32 7.87 -0.96 7.18
N ARG A 33 6.68 -1.03 6.56
CA ARG A 33 5.42 -0.67 7.20
C ARG A 33 5.07 -1.62 8.33
N HIS A 34 5.34 -2.92 8.26
CA HIS A 34 4.98 -3.84 9.35
C HIS A 34 5.88 -3.76 10.61
N LEU A 35 7.07 -3.16 10.52
CA LEU A 35 8.03 -3.10 11.63
C LEU A 35 7.47 -2.49 12.93
N HIS A 36 6.61 -1.48 12.83
CA HIS A 36 6.04 -0.82 14.01
C HIS A 36 5.09 -1.72 14.82
N VAL A 37 4.56 -2.78 14.20
CA VAL A 37 3.71 -3.78 14.88
C VAL A 37 4.55 -4.91 15.44
N VAL A 38 5.57 -5.36 14.70
CA VAL A 38 6.38 -6.53 15.07
C VAL A 38 7.37 -6.23 16.20
N LEU A 39 8.01 -5.05 16.19
CA LEU A 39 9.04 -4.71 17.17
C LEU A 39 8.50 -4.67 18.62
N PRO A 40 7.36 -4.03 18.93
CA PRO A 40 6.81 -4.03 20.29
C PRO A 40 6.52 -5.45 20.80
N GLY A 41 5.91 -6.30 19.97
CA GLY A 41 5.64 -7.69 20.35
C GLY A 41 6.92 -8.47 20.66
N SER A 42 7.95 -8.30 19.83
CA SER A 42 9.27 -8.92 20.07
C SER A 42 9.92 -8.42 21.35
N LEU A 43 9.80 -7.12 21.67
CA LEU A 43 10.34 -6.55 22.92
C LEU A 43 9.61 -7.04 24.16
N VAL A 44 8.29 -7.25 24.10
CA VAL A 44 7.53 -7.85 25.21
C VAL A 44 8.02 -9.27 25.48
N ILE A 45 8.18 -10.09 24.44
CA ILE A 45 8.69 -11.45 24.58
C ILE A 45 10.13 -11.45 25.14
N ALA A 46 10.99 -10.56 24.64
CA ALA A 46 12.37 -10.43 25.11
C ALA A 46 12.42 -10.00 26.58
N PHE A 47 11.56 -9.07 27.00
CA PHE A 47 11.45 -8.65 28.39
C PHE A 47 11.05 -9.81 29.30
N LEU A 48 10.03 -10.59 28.93
CA LEU A 48 9.58 -11.74 29.70
C LEU A 48 10.69 -12.79 29.86
N LEU A 49 11.46 -13.04 28.80
CA LEU A 49 12.58 -13.98 28.83
C LEU A 49 13.72 -13.45 29.71
N ALA A 50 14.09 -12.17 29.57
CA ALA A 50 15.10 -11.55 30.42
C ALA A 50 14.69 -11.52 31.91
N TRP A 51 13.41 -11.30 32.20
CA TRP A 51 12.88 -11.38 33.56
C TRP A 51 12.96 -12.80 34.12
N GLY A 52 12.48 -13.80 33.36
CA GLY A 52 12.50 -15.20 33.79
C GLY A 52 13.90 -15.72 34.09
N PHE A 53 14.87 -15.42 33.20
CA PHE A 53 16.25 -15.90 33.35
C PHE A 53 17.13 -14.99 34.22
N GLY A 54 16.76 -13.73 34.44
CA GLY A 54 17.53 -12.79 35.27
C GLY A 54 17.72 -13.26 36.72
N TYR A 55 16.78 -14.05 37.25
CA TYR A 55 16.90 -14.66 38.57
C TYR A 55 17.83 -15.88 38.61
N GLN A 56 18.01 -16.60 37.50
CA GLN A 56 18.72 -17.89 37.45
C GLN A 56 20.14 -17.75 36.89
N SER A 57 20.31 -17.03 35.79
CA SER A 57 21.58 -16.91 35.04
C SER A 57 22.36 -15.63 35.41
N GLY A 58 21.85 -14.83 36.34
CA GLY A 58 22.38 -13.54 36.74
C GLY A 58 21.69 -12.37 36.02
N THR A 59 21.45 -11.29 36.77
CA THR A 59 20.68 -10.14 36.28
C THR A 59 21.41 -9.37 35.17
N LEU A 60 22.75 -9.31 35.23
CA LEU A 60 23.55 -8.49 34.32
C LEU A 60 23.51 -9.01 32.86
N PRO A 61 23.77 -10.30 32.56
CA PRO A 61 23.62 -10.83 31.20
C PRO A 61 22.22 -10.59 30.61
N ALA A 62 21.17 -10.76 31.41
CA ALA A 62 19.79 -10.51 31.00
C ALA A 62 19.53 -9.04 30.64
N ILE A 63 20.02 -8.10 31.46
CA ILE A 63 19.90 -6.66 31.21
C ILE A 63 20.67 -6.27 29.94
N VAL A 64 21.90 -6.74 29.77
CA VAL A 64 22.73 -6.42 28.59
C VAL A 64 22.09 -6.95 27.32
N TRP A 65 21.61 -8.20 27.35
CA TRP A 65 20.95 -8.82 26.21
C TRP A 65 19.64 -8.09 25.82
N PHE A 66 18.77 -7.82 26.80
CA PHE A 66 17.54 -7.07 26.57
C PHE A 66 17.80 -5.64 26.10
N GLY A 67 18.76 -4.95 26.73
CA GLY A 67 19.19 -3.60 26.34
C GLY A 67 19.70 -3.55 24.91
N THR A 68 20.42 -4.59 24.47
CA THR A 68 20.88 -4.72 23.07
C THR A 68 19.71 -4.82 22.11
N LEU A 69 18.70 -5.64 22.41
CA LEU A 69 17.49 -5.74 21.58
C LEU A 69 16.69 -4.42 21.54
N LEU A 70 16.65 -3.69 22.65
CA LEU A 70 15.96 -2.41 22.74
C LEU A 70 16.64 -1.34 21.87
N VAL A 71 17.97 -1.22 21.97
CA VAL A 71 18.77 -0.31 21.13
C VAL A 71 18.64 -0.70 19.65
N LEU A 72 18.68 -2.00 19.34
CA LEU A 72 18.52 -2.50 17.98
C LEU A 72 17.12 -2.18 17.41
N ALA A 73 16.06 -2.34 18.19
CA ALA A 73 14.71 -1.99 17.78
C ALA A 73 14.58 -0.48 17.50
N ALA A 74 15.12 0.36 18.39
CA ALA A 74 15.10 1.82 18.24
C ALA A 74 15.87 2.28 17.00
N THR A 75 17.12 1.84 16.84
CA THR A 75 17.98 2.18 15.70
C THR A 75 17.36 1.71 14.38
N ARG A 76 16.79 0.49 14.33
CA ARG A 76 16.12 -0.03 13.13
C ARG A 76 14.89 0.80 12.75
N LEU A 77 14.08 1.20 13.73
CA LEU A 77 12.90 2.04 13.50
C LEU A 77 13.30 3.42 12.96
N LEU A 78 14.34 4.04 13.54
CA LEU A 78 14.86 5.33 13.10
C LEU A 78 15.46 5.26 11.70
N ALA A 79 16.28 4.23 11.42
CA ALA A 79 16.91 4.03 10.13
C ALA A 79 15.87 3.82 9.00
N VAL A 80 14.82 3.05 9.26
CA VAL A 80 13.72 2.87 8.29
C VAL A 80 12.93 4.17 8.09
N ARG A 81 12.63 4.91 9.17
CA ARG A 81 11.96 6.22 9.05
C ARG A 81 12.77 7.22 8.24
N TYR A 82 14.09 7.25 8.45
CA TYR A 82 15.02 8.07 7.69
C TYR A 82 15.00 7.69 6.20
N ALA A 83 15.19 6.40 5.90
CA ALA A 83 15.20 5.90 4.53
C ALA A 83 13.89 6.16 3.77
N LEU A 84 12.74 6.14 4.47
CA LEU A 84 11.44 6.45 3.87
C LEU A 84 11.18 7.94 3.64
N ARG A 85 11.85 8.84 4.37
CA ARG A 85 11.64 10.30 4.31
C ARG A 85 12.58 11.02 3.36
N GLU A 86 13.88 10.70 3.38
CA GLU A 86 14.90 11.58 2.79
C GLU A 86 15.60 11.01 1.55
N ALA A 87 15.48 9.72 1.28
CA ALA A 87 16.24 9.12 0.19
C ALA A 87 15.61 9.40 -1.19
N GLU A 88 16.41 9.95 -2.11
CA GLU A 88 16.09 9.98 -3.54
C GLU A 88 15.58 8.60 -4.00
N GLU A 89 14.59 8.58 -4.88
CA GLU A 89 13.85 7.36 -5.24
C GLU A 89 14.76 6.18 -5.62
N ARG A 90 15.87 6.47 -6.30
CA ARG A 90 16.83 5.45 -6.77
C ARG A 90 17.72 4.90 -5.65
N ASN A 91 18.20 5.73 -4.71
CA ASN A 91 19.03 5.29 -3.58
C ASN A 91 18.20 4.68 -2.44
N ARG A 92 16.92 5.06 -2.31
CA ARG A 92 16.00 4.57 -1.27
C ARG A 92 15.89 3.05 -1.23
N TYR A 93 15.81 2.41 -2.40
CA TYR A 93 15.70 0.95 -2.49
C TYR A 93 16.89 0.23 -1.85
N PHE A 94 18.11 0.60 -2.24
CA PHE A 94 19.33 -0.07 -1.77
C PHE A 94 19.56 0.15 -0.28
N LEU A 95 19.35 1.38 0.19
CA LEU A 95 19.45 1.71 1.62
C LEU A 95 18.44 0.94 2.45
N LEU A 96 17.16 0.94 2.05
CA LEU A 96 16.11 0.21 2.76
C LEU A 96 16.36 -1.29 2.76
N LYS A 97 16.79 -1.87 1.64
CA LYS A 97 17.18 -3.28 1.54
C LYS A 97 18.31 -3.62 2.51
N ALA A 98 19.37 -2.80 2.56
CA ALA A 98 20.51 -3.01 3.43
C ALA A 98 20.12 -2.93 4.92
N ILE A 99 19.32 -1.93 5.31
CA ILE A 99 18.80 -1.77 6.68
C ILE A 99 17.96 -2.99 7.09
N LEU A 100 17.08 -3.45 6.20
CA LEU A 100 16.17 -4.56 6.51
C LEU A 100 16.91 -5.90 6.64
N LEU A 101 17.86 -6.18 5.74
CA LEU A 101 18.69 -7.39 5.78
C LEU A 101 19.67 -7.39 6.95
N GLY A 102 20.44 -6.30 7.10
CA GLY A 102 21.40 -6.16 8.19
C GLY A 102 20.70 -6.16 9.55
N GLY A 103 19.60 -5.43 9.69
CA GLY A 103 18.80 -5.42 10.91
C GLY A 103 18.22 -6.79 11.26
N ALA A 104 17.78 -7.57 10.26
CA ALA A 104 17.32 -8.93 10.45
C ALA A 104 18.44 -9.88 10.91
N LEU A 105 19.62 -9.80 10.28
CA LEU A 105 20.80 -10.58 10.64
C LEU A 105 21.25 -10.31 12.08
N VAL A 106 21.41 -9.03 12.42
CA VAL A 106 21.84 -8.62 13.76
C VAL A 106 20.79 -9.03 14.79
N SER A 107 19.49 -8.83 14.50
CA SER A 107 18.42 -9.22 15.40
C SER A 107 18.42 -10.72 15.64
N GLY A 108 18.51 -11.51 14.57
CA GLY A 108 18.52 -12.96 14.68
C GLY A 108 19.75 -13.47 15.43
N THR A 109 20.91 -12.85 15.23
CA THR A 109 22.13 -13.18 15.96
C THR A 109 21.99 -12.89 17.46
N VAL A 110 21.45 -11.73 17.84
CA VAL A 110 21.22 -11.39 19.25
C VAL A 110 20.23 -12.37 19.89
N TRP A 111 19.13 -12.72 19.21
CA TRP A 111 18.21 -13.75 19.69
C TRP A 111 18.88 -15.11 19.87
N GLY A 112 19.66 -15.56 18.89
CA GLY A 112 20.39 -16.84 18.95
C GLY A 112 21.43 -16.88 20.06
N LEU A 113 22.15 -15.77 20.29
CA LEU A 113 23.08 -15.62 21.41
C LEU A 113 22.34 -15.72 22.76
N GLY A 114 21.13 -15.17 22.87
CA GLY A 114 20.28 -15.35 24.04
C GLY A 114 19.94 -16.82 24.29
N GLY A 115 19.64 -17.57 23.23
CA GLY A 115 19.42 -19.01 23.31
C GLY A 115 20.60 -19.79 23.90
N VAL A 116 21.83 -19.43 23.55
CA VAL A 116 23.04 -20.06 24.09
C VAL A 116 23.33 -19.57 25.51
N LEU A 117 23.20 -18.27 25.76
CA LEU A 117 23.53 -17.62 27.03
C LEU A 117 22.65 -18.13 28.19
N PHE A 118 21.38 -18.39 27.92
CA PHE A 118 20.40 -18.83 28.91
C PHE A 118 20.20 -20.35 28.95
N PHE A 119 20.85 -21.10 28.06
CA PHE A 119 20.74 -22.55 28.03
C PHE A 119 21.43 -23.17 29.25
N ASP A 120 20.66 -23.91 30.03
CA ASP A 120 21.14 -24.74 31.13
C ASP A 120 20.48 -26.13 31.04
N PRO A 121 21.25 -27.20 30.74
CA PRO A 121 20.71 -28.55 30.61
C PRO A 121 20.22 -29.14 31.95
N ALA A 122 20.57 -28.55 33.10
CA ALA A 122 20.02 -28.97 34.39
C ALA A 122 18.62 -28.37 34.65
N ASN A 123 18.21 -27.36 33.88
CA ASN A 123 16.97 -26.62 34.07
C ASN A 123 15.96 -26.93 32.96
N ALA A 124 15.26 -28.06 33.10
CA ALA A 124 14.28 -28.50 32.11
C ALA A 124 13.15 -27.47 31.82
N PRO A 125 12.56 -26.78 32.82
CA PRO A 125 11.59 -25.71 32.55
C PRO A 125 12.17 -24.54 31.76
N GLY A 126 13.40 -24.11 32.08
CA GLY A 126 14.11 -23.07 31.34
C GLY A 126 14.37 -23.48 29.90
N PHE A 127 14.84 -24.71 29.68
CA PHE A 127 15.05 -25.26 28.35
C PHE A 127 13.76 -25.27 27.51
N ALA A 128 12.65 -25.77 28.08
CA ALA A 128 11.35 -25.76 27.40
C ALA A 128 10.90 -24.34 27.03
N LEU A 129 11.09 -23.38 27.94
CA LEU A 129 10.76 -21.97 27.69
C LEU A 129 11.61 -21.39 26.54
N LEU A 130 12.91 -21.68 26.48
CA LEU A 130 13.78 -21.24 25.38
C LEU A 130 13.32 -21.78 24.03
N VAL A 131 13.03 -23.08 23.95
CA VAL A 131 12.55 -23.72 22.72
C VAL A 131 11.24 -23.09 22.26
N ILE A 132 10.27 -22.91 23.18
CA ILE A 132 8.97 -22.31 22.88
C ILE A 132 9.13 -20.87 22.42
N VAL A 133 9.92 -20.05 23.12
CA VAL A 133 10.06 -18.63 22.81
C VAL A 133 10.81 -18.42 21.51
N LEU A 134 11.97 -19.05 21.32
CA LEU A 134 12.75 -18.90 20.09
C LEU A 134 11.99 -19.48 18.89
N GLY A 135 11.35 -20.64 19.05
CA GLY A 135 10.48 -21.23 18.04
C GLY A 135 9.29 -20.32 17.71
N GLY A 136 8.64 -19.75 18.73
CA GLY A 136 7.52 -18.82 18.59
C GLY A 136 7.90 -17.50 17.92
N VAL A 137 9.07 -16.95 18.21
CA VAL A 137 9.59 -15.74 17.55
C VAL A 137 9.89 -16.03 16.06
N VAL A 138 10.49 -17.18 15.75
CA VAL A 138 10.72 -17.61 14.36
C VAL A 138 9.41 -17.84 13.62
N ALA A 139 8.44 -18.52 14.22
CA ALA A 139 7.11 -18.74 13.65
C ALA A 139 6.36 -17.42 13.44
N GLY A 140 6.31 -16.57 14.47
CA GLY A 140 5.60 -15.29 14.47
C GLY A 140 6.20 -14.29 13.49
N SER A 141 7.49 -14.41 13.19
CA SER A 141 8.14 -13.59 12.15
C SER A 141 7.82 -14.05 10.72
N LEU A 142 7.28 -15.26 10.51
CA LEU A 142 7.04 -15.84 9.19
C LEU A 142 6.19 -14.90 8.31
N GLY A 143 5.01 -14.50 8.78
CA GLY A 143 4.14 -13.59 8.04
C GLY A 143 4.84 -12.27 7.66
N PRO A 144 5.23 -11.45 8.64
CA PRO A 144 5.77 -10.12 8.36
C PRO A 144 7.13 -10.14 7.67
N HIS A 145 7.98 -11.15 7.84
CA HIS A 145 9.33 -11.19 7.21
C HIS A 145 9.36 -11.91 5.86
N SER A 146 8.36 -12.74 5.54
CA SER A 146 8.34 -13.51 4.28
C SER A 146 7.85 -12.72 3.07
N TYR A 147 7.52 -11.44 3.21
CA TYR A 147 7.34 -10.56 2.04
C TYR A 147 8.61 -10.53 1.17
N TYR A 148 9.79 -10.77 1.76
CA TYR A 148 11.04 -10.93 1.03
C TYR A 148 11.89 -12.01 1.72
N PHE A 149 11.96 -13.22 1.14
CA PHE A 149 12.54 -14.40 1.76
C PHE A 149 13.93 -14.17 2.38
N PRO A 150 14.87 -13.44 1.72
CA PRO A 150 16.20 -13.23 2.29
C PRO A 150 16.17 -12.57 3.67
N VAL A 151 15.18 -11.72 3.96
CA VAL A 151 15.03 -11.09 5.29
C VAL A 151 14.60 -12.12 6.34
N TYR A 152 13.66 -13.01 6.00
CA TYR A 152 13.26 -14.09 6.89
C TYR A 152 14.42 -15.05 7.18
N ALA A 153 15.18 -15.46 6.16
CA ALA A 153 16.32 -16.34 6.32
C ALA A 153 17.43 -15.71 7.18
N MET A 154 17.75 -14.44 6.93
CA MET A 154 18.74 -13.70 7.72
C MET A 154 18.32 -13.51 9.18
N PHE A 155 17.03 -13.58 9.50
CA PHE A 155 16.54 -13.55 10.88
C PHE A 155 16.50 -14.95 11.52
N SER A 156 15.78 -15.87 10.90
CA SER A 156 15.41 -17.17 11.48
C SER A 156 16.59 -18.12 11.66
N VAL A 157 17.51 -18.16 10.70
CA VAL A 157 18.68 -19.05 10.75
C VAL A 157 19.60 -18.71 11.92
N PRO A 158 20.14 -17.48 12.07
CA PRO A 158 20.99 -17.17 13.22
C PRO A 158 20.23 -17.16 14.56
N THR A 159 18.90 -17.03 14.56
CA THR A 159 18.08 -17.19 15.77
C THR A 159 18.09 -18.62 16.30
N MET A 160 17.95 -19.61 15.41
CA MET A 160 17.79 -21.01 15.80
C MET A 160 19.10 -21.79 15.83
N LEU A 161 19.99 -21.52 14.87
CA LEU A 161 21.17 -22.34 14.62
C LEU A 161 22.09 -22.50 15.85
N PRO A 162 22.37 -21.46 16.66
CA PRO A 162 23.21 -21.61 17.85
C PRO A 162 22.62 -22.58 18.87
N LEU A 163 21.33 -22.46 19.19
CA LEU A 163 20.67 -23.35 20.16
C LEU A 163 20.55 -24.77 19.61
N ILE A 164 20.24 -24.94 18.33
CA ILE A 164 20.25 -26.26 17.66
C ILE A 164 21.63 -26.91 17.85
N GLY A 165 22.72 -26.18 17.57
CA GLY A 165 24.08 -26.69 17.74
C GLY A 165 24.38 -27.12 19.16
N VAL A 166 24.07 -26.27 20.16
CA VAL A 166 24.32 -26.57 21.57
C VAL A 166 23.54 -27.80 22.04
N VAL A 167 22.28 -27.93 21.62
CA VAL A 167 21.39 -29.03 22.01
C VAL A 167 21.78 -30.35 21.34
N LEU A 168 22.18 -30.32 20.07
CA LEU A 168 22.65 -31.52 19.36
C LEU A 168 23.96 -32.10 19.94
N LEU A 169 24.77 -31.25 20.58
CA LEU A 169 26.02 -31.66 21.23
C LEU A 169 25.84 -32.16 22.67
N GLN A 170 24.63 -32.08 23.23
CA GLN A 170 24.36 -32.64 24.55
C GLN A 170 24.34 -34.18 24.51
N GLY A 171 24.76 -34.79 25.61
CA GLY A 171 24.67 -36.24 25.79
C GLY A 171 23.23 -36.74 25.99
N GLY A 172 23.06 -38.05 25.84
CA GLY A 172 21.76 -38.72 25.93
C GLY A 172 20.90 -38.57 24.67
N ASP A 173 19.73 -39.22 24.66
CA ASP A 173 18.90 -39.32 23.45
C ASP A 173 17.89 -38.17 23.30
N PHE A 174 17.48 -37.54 24.41
CA PHE A 174 16.41 -36.55 24.41
C PHE A 174 16.83 -35.22 23.74
N TYR A 175 17.99 -34.67 24.08
CA TYR A 175 18.43 -33.39 23.53
C TYR A 175 18.68 -33.45 22.02
N PRO A 176 19.43 -34.43 21.48
CA PRO A 176 19.58 -34.56 20.03
C PRO A 176 18.25 -34.70 19.28
N LEU A 177 17.29 -35.44 19.84
CA LEU A 177 15.94 -35.55 19.27
C LEU A 177 15.26 -34.18 19.14
N VAL A 178 15.30 -33.36 20.20
CA VAL A 178 14.74 -31.99 20.17
C VAL A 178 15.51 -31.12 19.17
N GLY A 179 16.84 -31.22 19.12
CA GLY A 179 17.67 -30.48 18.16
C GLY A 179 17.34 -30.80 16.70
N VAL A 180 17.10 -32.07 16.38
CA VAL A 180 16.62 -32.50 15.05
C VAL A 180 15.23 -31.95 14.77
N ALA A 181 14.31 -32.00 15.74
CA ALA A 181 12.97 -31.44 15.58
C ALA A 181 13.00 -29.92 15.33
N MET A 182 13.87 -29.18 16.04
CA MET A 182 14.09 -27.75 15.82
C MET A 182 14.68 -27.45 14.44
N ALA A 183 15.63 -28.27 13.96
CA ALA A 183 16.19 -28.13 12.63
C ALA A 183 15.13 -28.37 11.53
N LEU A 184 14.31 -29.42 11.67
CA LEU A 184 13.18 -29.69 10.78
C LEU A 184 12.17 -28.55 10.79
N PHE A 185 11.85 -28.02 11.98
CA PHE A 185 10.97 -26.87 12.14
C PHE A 185 11.51 -25.63 11.40
N LEU A 186 12.80 -25.32 11.54
CA LEU A 186 13.44 -24.23 10.81
C LEU A 186 13.38 -24.44 9.30
N LEU A 187 13.72 -25.64 8.81
CA LEU A 187 13.67 -25.97 7.38
C LEU A 187 12.26 -25.83 6.80
N LEU A 188 11.25 -26.31 7.53
CA LEU A 188 9.85 -26.20 7.13
C LEU A 188 9.40 -24.72 7.07
N ASN A 189 9.81 -23.91 8.04
CA ASN A 189 9.52 -22.48 8.04
C ASN A 189 10.24 -21.75 6.89
N LEU A 190 11.49 -22.08 6.58
CA LEU A 190 12.20 -21.53 5.41
C LEU A 190 11.49 -21.88 4.10
N TYR A 191 11.00 -23.12 3.99
CA TYR A 191 10.18 -23.55 2.85
C TYR A 191 8.88 -22.75 2.77
N TYR A 192 8.12 -22.62 3.87
CA TYR A 192 6.89 -21.83 3.88
C TYR A 192 7.14 -20.36 3.62
N SER A 193 8.28 -19.80 4.04
CA SER A 193 8.66 -18.43 3.75
C SER A 193 8.82 -18.19 2.24
N ARG A 194 9.43 -19.13 1.51
CA ARG A 194 9.52 -19.09 0.05
C ARG A 194 8.14 -19.11 -0.61
N GLN A 195 7.24 -19.95 -0.11
CA GLN A 195 5.87 -20.02 -0.61
C GLN A 195 5.11 -18.72 -0.33
N TYR A 196 5.27 -18.15 0.87
CA TYR A 196 4.70 -16.87 1.25
C TYR A 196 5.18 -15.74 0.34
N GLU A 197 6.48 -15.66 0.06
CA GLU A 197 7.04 -14.65 -0.85
C GLU A 197 6.40 -14.77 -2.24
N ALA A 198 6.32 -15.99 -2.79
CA ALA A 198 5.69 -16.23 -4.09
C ALA A 198 4.22 -15.80 -4.11
N MET A 199 3.46 -16.08 -3.04
CA MET A 199 2.08 -15.62 -2.88
C MET A 199 1.99 -14.10 -2.79
N SER A 200 2.88 -13.45 -2.04
CA SER A 200 2.96 -11.99 -1.93
C SER A 200 3.27 -11.33 -3.28
N VAL A 201 4.25 -11.86 -4.02
CA VAL A 201 4.60 -11.39 -5.38
C VAL A 201 3.39 -11.49 -6.31
N LYS A 202 2.67 -12.62 -6.29
CA LYS A 202 1.47 -12.81 -7.10
C LYS A 202 0.38 -11.80 -6.74
N SER A 203 0.16 -11.57 -5.45
CA SER A 203 -0.83 -10.58 -4.96
C SER A 203 -0.50 -9.16 -5.41
N ILE A 204 0.76 -8.73 -5.26
CA ILE A 204 1.24 -7.40 -5.70
C ILE A 204 1.08 -7.26 -7.23
N ARG A 205 1.47 -8.28 -8.00
CA ARG A 205 1.32 -8.29 -9.46
C ARG A 205 -0.15 -8.18 -9.89
N LEU A 206 -1.05 -8.85 -9.19
CA LEU A 206 -2.49 -8.79 -9.46
C LEU A 206 -3.05 -7.40 -9.15
N GLN A 207 -2.62 -6.77 -8.05
CA GLN A 207 -3.01 -5.39 -7.71
C GLN A 207 -2.61 -4.42 -8.83
N PHE A 208 -1.35 -4.46 -9.28
CA PHE A 208 -0.89 -3.60 -10.38
C PHE A 208 -1.64 -3.86 -11.69
N SER A 209 -1.95 -5.13 -11.99
CA SER A 209 -2.71 -5.49 -13.20
C SER A 209 -4.15 -5.00 -13.12
N ASN A 210 -4.81 -5.14 -11.96
CA ASN A 210 -6.16 -4.64 -11.72
C ASN A 210 -6.21 -3.11 -11.82
N GLU A 211 -5.24 -2.40 -11.26
CA GLU A 211 -5.15 -0.93 -11.37
C GLU A 211 -4.95 -0.48 -12.82
N LYS A 212 -4.16 -1.20 -13.61
CA LYS A 212 -3.99 -0.93 -15.04
C LYS A 212 -5.31 -1.12 -15.80
N LEU A 213 -5.97 -2.27 -15.61
CA LEU A 213 -7.25 -2.57 -16.27
C LEU A 213 -8.35 -1.58 -15.88
N LEU A 214 -8.43 -1.19 -14.60
CA LEU A 214 -9.38 -0.17 -14.14
C LEU A 214 -9.12 1.19 -14.79
N ARG A 215 -7.85 1.57 -15.00
CA ARG A 215 -7.49 2.80 -15.71
C ARG A 215 -7.92 2.74 -17.18
N GLU A 216 -7.60 1.64 -17.87
CA GLU A 216 -8.00 1.43 -19.28
C GLU A 216 -9.53 1.45 -19.44
N LEU A 217 -10.26 0.80 -18.53
CA LEU A 217 -11.73 0.79 -18.54
C LEU A 217 -12.30 2.20 -18.35
N LYS A 218 -11.77 2.98 -17.40
CA LYS A 218 -12.18 4.37 -17.16
C LYS A 218 -11.90 5.25 -18.38
N GLU A 219 -10.76 5.07 -19.03
CA GLU A 219 -10.44 5.80 -20.25
C GLU A 219 -11.37 5.45 -21.41
N SER A 220 -11.61 4.16 -21.63
CA SER A 220 -12.54 3.70 -22.67
C SER A 220 -13.95 4.23 -22.42
N ASN A 221 -14.42 4.18 -21.18
CA ASN A 221 -15.72 4.73 -20.81
C ASN A 221 -15.77 6.25 -21.03
N ARG A 222 -14.72 7.00 -20.64
CA ARG A 222 -14.63 8.44 -20.90
C ARG A 222 -14.69 8.76 -22.40
N ARG A 223 -14.01 7.98 -23.24
CA ARG A 223 -14.04 8.13 -24.71
C ARG A 223 -15.44 7.84 -25.27
N LEU A 224 -16.07 6.76 -24.83
CA LEU A 224 -17.45 6.42 -25.23
C LEU A 224 -18.46 7.48 -24.81
N MET A 225 -18.35 7.98 -23.58
CA MET A 225 -19.19 9.08 -23.09
C MET A 225 -18.97 10.34 -23.92
N HIS A 226 -17.73 10.71 -24.24
CA HIS A 226 -17.46 11.84 -25.12
C HIS A 226 -18.19 11.66 -26.46
N TYR A 227 -18.00 10.54 -27.17
CA TYR A 227 -18.70 10.28 -28.43
C TYR A 227 -20.22 10.19 -28.31
N SER A 228 -20.76 9.75 -27.16
CA SER A 228 -22.20 9.64 -26.93
C SER A 228 -22.86 10.96 -26.59
N TYR A 229 -22.13 11.95 -26.07
CA TYR A 229 -22.67 13.22 -25.59
C TYR A 229 -22.28 14.40 -26.47
N THR A 230 -21.24 14.30 -27.31
CA THR A 230 -20.88 15.34 -28.27
C THR A 230 -21.34 15.00 -29.68
N ASP A 231 -21.83 16.00 -30.41
CA ASP A 231 -22.04 15.92 -31.85
C ASP A 231 -20.69 15.80 -32.57
N SER A 232 -20.55 14.80 -33.44
CA SER A 232 -19.27 14.45 -34.08
C SER A 232 -18.79 15.46 -35.11
N LEU A 233 -19.69 16.30 -35.64
CA LEU A 233 -19.36 17.29 -36.67
C LEU A 233 -18.92 18.62 -36.04
N THR A 234 -19.50 18.99 -34.91
CA THR A 234 -19.31 20.30 -34.28
C THR A 234 -18.50 20.27 -32.99
N GLY A 235 -18.39 19.11 -32.33
CA GLY A 235 -17.75 18.97 -31.02
C GLY A 235 -18.56 19.58 -29.87
N ILE A 236 -19.77 20.10 -30.14
CA ILE A 236 -20.69 20.67 -29.15
C ILE A 236 -21.52 19.53 -28.54
N GLY A 237 -22.02 19.72 -27.31
CA GLY A 237 -22.97 18.78 -26.69
C GLY A 237 -24.16 18.50 -27.61
N ASN A 238 -24.48 17.23 -27.82
CA ASN A 238 -25.57 16.80 -28.66
C ASN A 238 -26.93 17.06 -27.98
N ARG A 239 -28.02 16.84 -28.72
CA ARG A 239 -29.37 17.11 -28.23
C ARG A 239 -29.68 16.40 -26.91
N ARG A 240 -29.21 15.16 -26.75
CA ARG A 240 -29.42 14.39 -25.53
C ARG A 240 -28.70 14.99 -24.33
N GLN A 241 -27.48 15.52 -24.53
CA GLN A 241 -26.76 16.26 -23.50
C GLN A 241 -27.51 17.53 -23.11
N PHE A 242 -27.91 18.32 -24.11
CA PHE A 242 -28.66 19.55 -23.92
C PHE A 242 -29.94 19.31 -23.12
N ASP A 243 -30.75 18.31 -23.49
CA ASP A 243 -32.02 18.02 -22.82
C ASP A 243 -31.80 17.65 -21.34
N THR A 244 -30.71 16.93 -21.03
CA THR A 244 -30.37 16.51 -19.66
C THR A 244 -29.91 17.69 -18.80
N ASP A 245 -29.02 18.52 -19.35
CA ASP A 245 -28.48 19.70 -18.65
C ASP A 245 -29.55 20.79 -18.49
N PHE A 246 -30.44 20.93 -19.48
CA PHE A 246 -31.56 21.86 -19.45
C PHE A 246 -32.54 21.53 -18.33
N GLU A 247 -33.01 20.29 -18.26
CA GLU A 247 -34.02 19.88 -17.25
C GLU A 247 -33.46 20.01 -15.83
N SER A 248 -32.23 19.53 -15.61
CA SER A 248 -31.59 19.59 -14.29
C SER A 248 -31.35 21.02 -13.82
N SER A 249 -30.91 21.90 -14.72
CA SER A 249 -30.70 23.31 -14.42
C SER A 249 -32.04 24.06 -14.25
N TRP A 250 -33.07 23.72 -15.04
CA TRP A 250 -34.41 24.32 -14.96
C TRP A 250 -35.03 24.10 -13.58
N GLN A 251 -35.01 22.85 -13.12
CA GLN A 251 -35.46 22.45 -11.78
C GLN A 251 -34.67 23.14 -10.66
N ALA A 252 -33.37 23.38 -10.85
CA ALA A 252 -32.56 24.11 -9.88
C ALA A 252 -32.97 25.59 -9.78
N SER A 253 -33.27 26.26 -10.90
CA SER A 253 -33.71 27.66 -10.89
C SER A 253 -35.10 27.85 -10.28
N LEU A 254 -36.00 26.89 -10.48
CA LEU A 254 -37.31 26.88 -9.83
C LEU A 254 -37.19 26.82 -8.30
N ARG A 255 -36.15 26.16 -7.79
CA ARG A 255 -35.84 26.08 -6.35
C ARG A 255 -35.18 27.36 -5.82
N SER A 256 -34.29 28.00 -6.58
CA SER A 256 -33.54 29.18 -6.12
C SER A 256 -34.24 30.53 -6.39
N ARG A 257 -35.32 30.56 -7.19
CA ARG A 257 -35.98 31.79 -7.71
C ARG A 257 -35.04 32.72 -8.48
N GLU A 258 -33.87 32.23 -8.91
CA GLU A 258 -32.99 33.00 -9.80
C GLU A 258 -33.50 32.92 -11.24
N ARG A 259 -33.28 33.99 -12.03
CA ARG A 259 -33.60 33.98 -13.47
C ARG A 259 -32.76 32.89 -14.14
N PHE A 260 -33.43 32.02 -14.91
CA PHE A 260 -32.79 30.96 -15.68
C PHE A 260 -31.97 31.57 -16.84
N TRP A 261 -32.36 31.67 -18.12
CA TRP A 261 -31.42 32.27 -19.12
C TRP A 261 -32.09 32.84 -20.39
N ASP A 262 -31.27 33.53 -21.20
CA ASP A 262 -31.46 33.94 -22.61
C ASP A 262 -30.56 33.05 -23.50
N ILE A 263 -31.13 32.17 -24.34
CA ILE A 263 -30.38 31.21 -25.17
C ILE A 263 -30.29 31.73 -26.61
N ARG A 264 -29.11 32.18 -27.04
CA ARG A 264 -28.86 32.56 -28.44
C ARG A 264 -28.55 31.34 -29.29
N VAL A 265 -29.49 30.97 -30.18
CA VAL A 265 -29.27 29.96 -31.23
C VAL A 265 -28.85 30.69 -32.51
N PRO A 266 -27.59 30.56 -32.97
CA PRO A 266 -27.19 31.09 -34.27
C PRO A 266 -27.91 30.32 -35.37
N LYS A 267 -28.77 31.00 -36.13
CA LYS A 267 -29.42 30.42 -37.31
C LYS A 267 -28.39 30.40 -38.45
N ILE A 268 -28.17 29.25 -39.07
CA ILE A 268 -27.40 29.19 -40.32
C ILE A 268 -28.32 29.72 -41.42
N ASP A 269 -28.00 30.89 -41.96
CA ASP A 269 -28.69 31.41 -43.13
C ASP A 269 -28.37 30.50 -44.32
N SER A 270 -29.32 29.66 -44.72
CA SER A 270 -29.20 28.95 -45.98
C SER A 270 -29.37 29.97 -47.12
N ILE A 271 -28.55 29.86 -48.17
CA ILE A 271 -28.65 30.70 -49.39
C ILE A 271 -30.06 30.61 -50.02
N PHE A 272 -30.89 29.64 -49.63
CA PHE A 272 -32.25 29.45 -50.10
C PHE A 272 -33.33 30.19 -49.29
N ASP A 273 -33.05 30.67 -48.07
CA ASP A 273 -34.06 31.27 -47.17
C ASP A 273 -34.36 32.75 -47.50
N ASN A 274 -33.57 33.38 -48.39
CA ASN A 274 -33.67 34.81 -48.70
C ASN A 274 -34.65 35.16 -49.84
N SER A 275 -35.36 34.20 -50.44
CA SER A 275 -36.18 34.46 -51.64
C SER A 275 -37.68 34.62 -51.39
N LEU A 276 -38.21 34.31 -50.20
CA LEU A 276 -39.64 34.37 -49.95
C LEU A 276 -39.92 34.92 -48.54
N VAL A 277 -40.46 36.14 -48.49
CA VAL A 277 -41.11 36.87 -47.38
C VAL A 277 -40.39 38.20 -47.05
N PRO A 278 -41.02 39.37 -47.30
CA PRO A 278 -40.50 40.66 -46.86
C PRO A 278 -40.63 40.82 -45.34
N ARG A 279 -39.57 41.29 -44.68
CA ARG A 279 -39.57 41.59 -43.23
C ARG A 279 -40.17 42.98 -42.97
N PRO A 280 -41.03 43.18 -41.94
CA PRO A 280 -41.32 44.50 -41.41
C PRO A 280 -40.14 44.97 -40.54
N SER A 281 -39.72 46.22 -40.72
CA SER A 281 -38.66 46.88 -39.96
C SER A 281 -39.00 46.98 -38.47
N TRP A 282 -38.18 46.39 -37.60
CA TRP A 282 -38.25 46.57 -36.15
C TRP A 282 -37.41 47.81 -35.76
N SER A 283 -38.03 48.79 -35.10
CA SER A 283 -37.35 49.98 -34.54
C SER A 283 -37.21 49.85 -33.01
N PRO A 284 -36.07 50.21 -32.41
CA PRO A 284 -35.84 50.04 -30.98
C PRO A 284 -36.39 51.22 -30.17
N GLY A 285 -37.23 50.93 -29.17
CA GLY A 285 -37.44 51.86 -28.06
C GLY A 285 -38.88 52.05 -27.60
N VAL A 286 -39.47 51.05 -26.92
CA VAL A 286 -40.47 51.27 -25.85
C VAL A 286 -40.38 50.09 -24.86
N PRO A 287 -40.12 50.30 -23.56
CA PRO A 287 -40.19 49.22 -22.58
C PRO A 287 -41.67 48.85 -22.30
N PRO A 288 -42.02 47.56 -22.22
CA PRO A 288 -43.41 47.15 -22.00
C PRO A 288 -43.86 47.50 -20.56
N GLN A 289 -44.91 48.32 -20.48
CA GLN A 289 -45.59 48.67 -19.24
C GLN A 289 -46.24 47.44 -18.60
N HIS A 290 -46.13 47.35 -17.27
CA HIS A 290 -46.79 46.37 -16.42
C HIS A 290 -48.29 46.25 -16.72
N ARG A 291 -48.74 45.07 -17.18
CA ARG A 291 -50.14 44.64 -17.02
C ARG A 291 -50.19 43.46 -16.06
N LYS A 292 -50.71 43.74 -14.85
CA LYS A 292 -51.26 42.74 -13.94
C LYS A 292 -52.41 42.04 -14.66
N LEU A 293 -52.33 40.73 -14.83
CA LEU A 293 -53.50 39.90 -15.12
C LEU A 293 -53.91 39.19 -13.84
N VAL A 294 -55.13 39.54 -13.44
CA VAL A 294 -55.84 39.19 -12.23
C VAL A 294 -56.29 37.73 -12.29
N ALA A 295 -56.21 37.07 -11.13
CA ALA A 295 -56.75 35.74 -10.88
C ALA A 295 -58.27 35.71 -11.08
N ALA A 296 -58.77 34.67 -11.73
CA ALA A 296 -60.18 34.31 -11.71
C ALA A 296 -60.33 32.86 -11.24
N THR A 297 -60.51 32.70 -9.94
CA THR A 297 -61.11 31.54 -9.29
C THR A 297 -62.62 31.77 -9.16
N HIS A 298 -63.45 30.86 -9.68
CA HIS A 298 -64.74 30.40 -9.11
C HIS A 298 -65.52 29.55 -10.12
N ARG A 299 -65.52 28.22 -9.98
CA ARG A 299 -66.54 27.39 -9.31
C ARG A 299 -66.16 25.92 -9.45
#